data_AF-A0A0N4T463-F1
#
_entry.id   AF-A0A0N4T463-F1
#
_cell.length_a   1.000
_cell.length_b   1.000
_cell.length_c   1.000
_cell.angle_alpha   90.00
_cell.angle_beta   90.00
_cell.angle_gamma   90.00
#
_symmetry.space_group_name_H-M   'P 1'
#
loop_
_entity.id
_entity.type
_entity.pdbx_description
1 polymer ?
#
loop_
_entity_poly.entity_id
_entity_poly.type
_entity_poly.pdbx_seq_one_letter_code
_entity_poly.pdbx_strand_id
1 'polypeptide(L)'
;MRIVNLNGTILRNDGLLACVVCRATTYISQISYVQNKAFEKSAHLLDEPNVQLKRSVSVKIDAIIRRIKSIRLRDPTSKTLLFTSLSMLINPLCSVLSENNIIFRNFLGVNRQKILADFRLKPEIELLVMPMSSGARGLNLTAANNIIFLEPQMDISQIAQAIGRIDRIGQKKTMMVHHFVVYGSIEEQIHYKYSKNQDKDWTVQSIVHLLGLVSNGEELMCDE
;
A
#
# COMPACT_ATOMS: atom_id res chain seq x y z
N MET A 1 -12.24 22.34 0.71
CA MET A 1 -12.85 21.02 0.47
C MET A 1 -12.91 20.29 1.82
N ARG A 2 -14.09 20.14 2.43
CA ARG A 2 -14.25 19.52 3.76
C ARG A 2 -14.39 18.01 3.60
N ILE A 3 -13.57 17.24 4.30
CA ILE A 3 -13.66 15.77 4.35
C ILE A 3 -14.12 15.40 5.77
N VAL A 4 -15.30 14.80 5.86
CA VAL A 4 -15.95 14.38 7.11
C VAL A 4 -15.80 12.87 7.23
N ASN A 5 -15.53 12.36 8.43
CA ASN A 5 -15.65 10.92 8.70
C ASN A 5 -17.15 10.55 8.84
N LEU A 6 -17.50 9.29 8.60
CA LEU A 6 -18.86 8.72 8.65
C LEU A 6 -19.57 8.90 10.00
N ASN A 7 -18.85 9.23 11.08
CA ASN A 7 -19.41 9.53 12.40
C ASN A 7 -19.67 11.03 12.67
N GLY A 8 -19.60 11.88 11.65
CA GLY A 8 -19.78 13.33 11.81
C GLY A 8 -18.68 14.02 12.65
N THR A 9 -17.65 13.29 13.07
CA THR A 9 -16.54 13.88 13.82
C THR A 9 -15.64 14.64 12.87
N ILE A 10 -15.49 15.94 13.15
CA ILE A 10 -14.57 16.84 12.45
C ILE A 10 -13.16 16.30 12.70
N LEU A 11 -12.55 15.70 11.67
CA LEU A 11 -11.12 15.43 11.66
C LEU A 11 -10.40 16.77 11.85
N ARG A 12 -9.36 16.81 12.70
CA ARG A 12 -8.55 18.01 12.95
C ARG A 12 -8.39 18.80 11.65
N ASN A 13 -8.65 20.10 11.72
CA ASN A 13 -9.02 21.02 10.63
C ASN A 13 -7.94 21.21 9.54
N ASP A 14 -6.90 20.38 9.56
CA ASP A 14 -5.62 20.59 8.90
C ASP A 14 -5.35 19.53 7.82
N GLY A 15 -6.18 18.46 7.73
CA GLY A 15 -6.07 17.44 6.70
C GLY A 15 -4.85 16.49 6.84
N LEU A 16 -4.19 16.54 8.00
CA LEU A 16 -2.92 15.89 8.30
C LEU A 16 -3.08 14.76 9.33
N LEU A 17 -2.42 13.63 9.10
CA LEU A 17 -2.30 12.46 9.98
C LEU A 17 -0.81 12.20 10.25
N ALA A 18 -0.43 11.83 11.47
CA ALA A 18 0.93 11.35 11.71
C ALA A 18 1.06 9.91 11.20
N CYS A 19 2.08 9.62 10.39
CA CYS A 19 2.39 8.27 9.98
C CYS A 19 2.76 7.45 11.21
N VAL A 20 2.02 6.38 11.50
CA VAL A 20 2.27 5.51 12.66
C VAL A 20 3.59 4.73 12.58
N VAL A 21 4.24 4.74 11.41
CA VAL A 21 5.48 4.01 11.15
C VAL A 21 6.70 4.90 11.35
N CYS A 22 6.75 6.06 10.68
CA CYS A 22 7.92 6.95 10.71
C CYS A 22 7.66 8.28 11.43
N ARG A 23 6.46 8.49 11.97
CA ARG A 23 5.99 9.73 12.63
C ARG A 23 5.95 10.97 11.73
N ALA A 24 6.32 10.84 10.46
CA ALA A 24 6.19 11.92 9.47
C ALA A 24 4.71 12.25 9.24
N THR A 25 4.38 13.53 9.12
CA THR A 25 3.02 13.97 8.87
C THR A 25 2.62 13.68 7.42
N THR A 26 1.58 12.88 7.22
CA THR A 26 0.99 12.51 5.92
C THR A 26 -0.36 13.19 5.76
N TYR A 27 -0.75 13.56 4.54
CA TYR A 27 -2.09 14.09 4.31
C TYR A 27 -3.10 12.95 4.20
N ILE A 28 -4.34 13.17 4.64
CA ILE A 28 -5.46 12.22 4.47
C ILE A 28 -5.63 11.83 2.99
N SER A 29 -5.29 12.73 2.05
CA SER A 29 -5.26 12.47 0.61
C SER A 29 -4.27 11.38 0.15
N GLN A 30 -3.36 10.94 1.03
CA GLN A 30 -2.43 9.85 0.76
C GLN A 30 -3.02 8.46 1.11
N ILE A 31 -4.19 8.40 1.76
CA ILE A 31 -4.95 7.18 1.98
C ILE A 31 -5.93 6.98 0.82
N SER A 32 -5.83 5.85 0.14
CA SER A 32 -6.61 5.52 -1.05
C SER A 32 -7.69 4.50 -0.71
N TYR A 33 -8.94 4.97 -0.58
CA TYR A 33 -10.10 4.08 -0.42
C TYR A 33 -10.52 3.48 -1.75
N VAL A 34 -10.79 2.18 -1.74
CA VAL A 34 -11.20 1.41 -2.91
C VAL A 34 -12.59 0.83 -2.64
N GLN A 35 -13.58 1.15 -3.47
CA GLN A 35 -14.94 0.64 -3.30
C GLN A 35 -15.29 -0.40 -4.36
N ASN A 36 -16.02 -1.45 -3.94
CA ASN A 36 -16.57 -2.44 -4.86
C ASN A 36 -17.76 -1.83 -5.62
N LYS A 37 -17.83 -2.02 -6.94
CA LYS A 37 -18.78 -1.36 -7.87
C LYS A 37 -20.27 -1.56 -7.53
N ALA A 38 -20.60 -2.42 -6.58
CA ALA A 38 -21.97 -2.70 -6.14
C ALA A 38 -22.61 -1.59 -5.29
N PHE A 39 -21.82 -0.67 -4.70
CA PHE A 39 -22.32 0.44 -3.88
C PHE A 39 -22.02 1.79 -4.55
N GLU A 40 -23.03 2.34 -5.22
CA GLU A 40 -23.22 3.73 -5.67
C GLU A 40 -22.21 4.42 -6.62
N LYS A 41 -22.77 5.30 -7.47
CA LYS A 41 -22.15 6.05 -8.59
C LYS A 41 -21.13 7.12 -8.17
N SER A 42 -20.65 7.14 -6.92
CA SER A 42 -19.94 8.29 -6.34
C SER A 42 -18.72 7.91 -5.50
N ALA A 43 -17.87 7.02 -6.01
CA ALA A 43 -16.73 6.50 -5.22
C ALA A 43 -15.38 6.49 -5.93
N HIS A 44 -15.22 7.33 -6.94
CA HIS A 44 -13.94 7.52 -7.60
C HIS A 44 -13.16 8.68 -6.97
N LEU A 45 -12.67 8.49 -5.74
CA LEU A 45 -11.67 9.41 -5.16
C LEU A 45 -10.26 9.22 -5.78
N LEU A 46 -10.11 8.26 -6.70
CA LEU A 46 -8.85 7.91 -7.37
C LEU A 46 -8.93 7.84 -8.89
N ASP A 47 -10.11 8.08 -9.50
CA ASP A 47 -10.15 8.12 -10.96
C ASP A 47 -9.69 9.49 -11.41
N GLU A 48 -8.40 9.57 -11.68
CA GLU A 48 -7.95 10.45 -12.74
C GLU A 48 -8.69 10.01 -14.01
N PRO A 49 -9.54 10.87 -14.62
CA PRO A 49 -10.50 10.48 -15.65
C PRO A 49 -9.86 9.89 -16.92
N ASN A 50 -8.53 10.01 -17.05
CA ASN A 50 -7.77 9.59 -18.23
C ASN A 50 -7.05 8.23 -18.09
N VAL A 51 -7.25 7.47 -17.00
CA VAL A 51 -6.52 6.20 -16.80
C VAL A 51 -7.37 4.97 -17.13
N GLN A 52 -7.26 4.47 -18.36
CA GLN A 52 -7.93 3.24 -18.79
C GLN A 52 -7.12 1.97 -18.47
N LEU A 53 -7.83 0.91 -18.06
CA LEU A 53 -7.28 -0.43 -17.82
C LEU A 53 -7.68 -1.37 -18.95
N LYS A 54 -6.81 -2.29 -19.36
CA LYS A 54 -7.13 -3.25 -20.43
C LYS A 54 -8.09 -4.36 -19.97
N ARG A 55 -7.97 -4.82 -18.72
CA ARG A 55 -8.82 -5.84 -18.10
C ARG A 55 -8.92 -5.56 -16.59
N SER A 56 -10.10 -5.77 -16.02
CA SER A 56 -10.33 -5.71 -14.57
C SER A 56 -10.01 -7.06 -13.95
N VAL A 57 -9.18 -7.08 -12.92
CA VAL A 57 -8.75 -8.33 -12.22
C VAL A 57 -9.31 -8.37 -10.82
N SER A 58 -9.07 -7.31 -10.04
CA SER A 58 -9.71 -7.09 -8.75
C SER A 58 -9.73 -5.59 -8.46
N VAL A 59 -10.67 -5.16 -7.63
CA VAL A 59 -10.87 -3.73 -7.36
C VAL A 59 -9.60 -3.06 -6.83
N LYS A 60 -8.83 -3.77 -5.99
CA LYS A 60 -7.57 -3.29 -5.41
C LYS A 60 -6.43 -3.25 -6.43
N ILE A 61 -6.26 -4.31 -7.22
CA ILE A 61 -5.23 -4.35 -8.27
C ILE A 61 -5.50 -3.26 -9.31
N ASP A 62 -6.75 -3.09 -9.71
CA ASP A 62 -7.16 -2.05 -10.64
C ASP A 62 -6.81 -0.65 -10.09
N ALA A 63 -7.10 -0.37 -8.82
CA ALA A 63 -6.75 0.89 -8.16
C ALA A 63 -5.24 1.12 -8.10
N ILE A 64 -4.45 0.08 -7.80
CA ILE A 64 -2.99 0.15 -7.79
C ILE A 64 -2.44 0.46 -9.18
N ILE A 65 -2.93 -0.21 -10.22
CA ILE A 65 -2.50 0.04 -11.60
C ILE A 65 -2.86 1.46 -12.03
N ARG A 66 -4.07 1.94 -11.68
CA ARG A 66 -4.47 3.33 -11.94
C ARG A 66 -3.53 4.31 -11.26
N ARG A 67 -3.17 4.06 -9.99
CA ARG A 67 -2.23 4.90 -9.25
C ARG A 67 -0.84 4.92 -9.89
N ILE A 68 -0.30 3.77 -10.29
CA ILE A 68 1.02 3.67 -10.95
C ILE A 68 1.01 4.50 -12.24
N LYS A 69 -0.02 4.35 -13.08
CA LYS A 69 -0.16 5.14 -14.32
C LYS A 69 -0.31 6.65 -14.02
N SER A 70 -1.07 7.03 -13.00
CA SER A 70 -1.21 8.44 -12.56
C SER A 70 0.12 9.03 -12.08
N ILE A 71 0.94 8.26 -11.36
CA ILE A 71 2.29 8.68 -10.94
C ILE A 71 3.15 8.95 -12.19
N ARG A 72 3.17 8.03 -13.16
CA ARG A 72 3.90 8.20 -14.42
C ARG A 72 3.44 9.44 -15.20
N LEU A 73 2.13 9.67 -15.29
CA LEU A 73 1.58 10.81 -16.03
C LEU A 73 1.97 12.16 -15.39
N ARG A 74 2.05 12.22 -14.06
CA ARG A 74 2.44 13.43 -13.32
C ARG A 74 3.94 13.66 -13.32
N ASP A 75 4.73 12.60 -13.15
CA ASP A 75 6.19 12.64 -13.20
C ASP A 75 6.73 11.35 -13.87
N PRO A 76 7.12 11.42 -15.16
CA PRO A 76 7.70 10.28 -15.87
C PRO A 76 9.01 9.77 -15.27
N THR A 77 9.68 10.58 -14.44
CA THR A 77 10.94 10.21 -13.79
C THR A 77 10.73 9.61 -12.40
N SER A 78 9.48 9.51 -11.93
CA SER A 78 9.15 8.86 -10.65
C SER A 78 9.24 7.34 -10.76
N LYS A 79 9.75 6.71 -9.71
CA LYS A 79 9.91 5.25 -9.62
C LYS A 79 9.21 4.73 -8.38
N THR A 80 8.55 3.59 -8.54
CA THR A 80 7.69 2.99 -7.52
C THR A 80 8.22 1.63 -7.08
N LEU A 81 8.21 1.39 -5.77
CA LEU A 81 8.32 0.04 -5.21
C LEU A 81 6.94 -0.51 -4.90
N LEU A 82 6.69 -1.75 -5.31
CA LEU A 82 5.47 -2.48 -4.96
C LEU A 82 5.85 -3.69 -4.11
N PHE A 83 5.52 -3.63 -2.83
CA PHE A 83 5.78 -4.69 -1.87
C PHE A 83 4.57 -5.60 -1.70
N THR A 84 4.86 -6.90 -1.56
CA THR A 84 3.87 -7.88 -1.08
C THR A 84 4.54 -8.94 -0.19
N SER A 85 3.87 -9.34 0.87
CA SER A 85 4.20 -10.49 1.70
C SER A 85 3.77 -11.81 1.04
N LEU A 86 2.82 -11.76 0.10
CA LEU A 86 2.30 -12.91 -0.64
C LEU A 86 3.12 -13.17 -1.91
N SER A 87 4.26 -13.85 -1.75
CA SER A 87 5.18 -14.11 -2.88
C SER A 87 4.52 -14.84 -4.06
N MET A 88 3.50 -15.66 -3.81
CA MET A 88 2.72 -16.34 -4.86
C MET A 88 1.97 -15.38 -5.80
N LEU A 89 1.66 -14.16 -5.35
CA LEU A 89 0.97 -13.16 -6.16
C LEU A 89 1.89 -12.40 -7.12
N ILE A 90 3.21 -12.46 -6.94
CA ILE A 90 4.17 -11.68 -7.73
C ILE A 90 4.09 -12.05 -9.21
N ASN A 91 4.09 -13.35 -9.55
CA ASN A 91 4.06 -13.77 -10.95
C ASN A 91 2.73 -13.43 -11.65
N PRO A 92 1.54 -13.72 -11.08
CA PRO A 92 0.27 -13.24 -11.63
C PRO A 92 0.23 -11.72 -11.82
N LEU A 93 0.71 -10.97 -10.83
CA LEU A 93 0.78 -9.51 -10.88
C LEU A 93 1.66 -9.02 -12.04
N CYS A 94 2.79 -9.67 -12.30
CA CYS A 94 3.66 -9.36 -13.43
C CYS A 94 2.93 -9.50 -14.78
N SER A 95 2.04 -10.47 -14.94
CA SER A 95 1.19 -10.61 -16.16
C SER A 95 0.30 -9.38 -16.32
N VAL A 96 -0.44 -9.02 -15.26
CA VAL A 96 -1.38 -7.90 -15.28
C VAL A 96 -0.67 -6.56 -15.51
N LEU A 97 0.52 -6.37 -14.94
CA LEU A 97 1.35 -5.18 -15.16
C LEU A 97 1.82 -5.07 -16.63
N SER A 98 2.28 -6.19 -17.20
CA SER A 98 2.73 -6.28 -18.60
C SER A 98 1.58 -5.98 -19.56
N GLU A 99 0.41 -6.57 -19.31
CA GLU A 99 -0.81 -6.30 -20.07
C GLU A 99 -1.18 -4.81 -20.03
N ASN A 100 -0.92 -4.12 -18.92
CA ASN A 100 -1.21 -2.69 -18.76
C ASN A 100 -0.10 -1.75 -19.24
N ASN A 101 0.90 -2.26 -19.98
CA ASN A 101 2.03 -1.49 -20.51
C ASN A 101 2.80 -0.72 -19.40
N ILE A 102 3.00 -1.38 -18.26
CA ILE A 102 3.88 -0.88 -17.19
C ILE A 102 5.23 -1.56 -17.36
N ILE A 103 6.30 -0.77 -17.43
CA ILE A 103 7.67 -1.31 -17.52
C ILE A 103 8.20 -1.52 -16.11
N PHE A 104 8.47 -2.77 -15.75
CA PHE A 104 8.89 -3.13 -14.40
C PHE A 104 10.05 -4.13 -14.35
N ARG A 105 10.54 -4.36 -13.13
CA ARG A 105 11.41 -5.49 -12.80
C ARG A 105 10.80 -6.32 -11.65
N ASN A 106 11.00 -7.63 -11.72
CA ASN A 106 10.60 -8.57 -10.67
C ASN A 106 11.85 -9.00 -9.89
N PHE A 107 11.88 -8.71 -8.59
CA PHE A 107 13.03 -9.01 -7.72
C PHE A 107 13.24 -10.51 -7.42
N LEU A 108 12.25 -11.36 -7.74
CA LEU A 108 12.41 -12.81 -7.66
C LEU A 108 13.33 -13.38 -8.76
N GLY A 109 13.70 -12.59 -9.76
CA GLY A 109 14.60 -13.03 -10.82
C GLY A 109 16.00 -13.41 -10.33
N VAL A 110 16.68 -14.25 -11.11
CA VAL A 110 17.96 -14.89 -10.73
C VAL A 110 19.08 -13.86 -10.44
N ASN A 111 19.18 -12.80 -11.25
CA ASN A 111 20.24 -11.80 -11.11
C ASN A 111 19.74 -10.51 -10.43
N ARG A 112 19.66 -10.56 -9.10
CA ARG A 112 19.18 -9.43 -8.26
C ARG A 112 20.01 -8.16 -8.43
N GLN A 113 21.33 -8.29 -8.58
CA GLN A 113 22.22 -7.14 -8.76
C GLN A 113 21.91 -6.40 -10.07
N LYS A 114 21.75 -7.15 -11.17
CA LYS A 114 21.33 -6.58 -12.46
C LYS A 114 19.94 -5.95 -12.38
N ILE A 115 18.99 -6.58 -11.68
CA ILE A 115 17.64 -6.04 -11.47
C ILE A 115 17.69 -4.68 -10.76
N LEU A 116 18.47 -4.56 -9.69
CA LEU A 116 18.63 -3.32 -8.94
C LEU A 116 19.36 -2.26 -9.76
N ALA A 117 20.41 -2.64 -10.50
CA ALA A 117 21.13 -1.74 -11.39
C ALA A 117 20.22 -1.20 -12.51
N ASP A 118 19.45 -2.08 -13.15
CA ASP A 118 18.43 -1.72 -14.13
C ASP A 118 17.43 -0.73 -13.52
N PHE A 119 16.83 -1.08 -12.37
CA PHE A 119 15.85 -0.22 -11.72
C PHE A 119 16.42 1.17 -11.37
N ARG A 120 17.71 1.26 -11.00
CA ARG A 120 18.36 2.53 -10.67
C ARG A 120 18.73 3.35 -11.91
N LEU A 121 19.26 2.71 -12.96
CA LEU A 121 19.92 3.39 -14.07
C LEU A 121 19.03 3.61 -15.29
N LYS A 122 18.04 2.73 -15.51
CA LYS A 122 17.17 2.78 -16.69
C LYS A 122 15.95 3.66 -16.43
N PRO A 123 15.81 4.82 -17.07
CA PRO A 123 14.69 5.73 -16.83
C PRO A 123 13.34 5.14 -17.23
N GLU A 124 13.31 4.23 -18.21
CA GLU A 124 12.08 3.59 -18.68
C GLU A 124 11.46 2.61 -17.67
N ILE A 125 12.22 2.16 -16.66
CA ILE A 125 11.69 1.24 -15.64
C ILE A 125 10.99 2.03 -14.54
N GLU A 126 9.68 1.91 -14.47
CA GLU A 126 8.81 2.68 -13.57
C GLU A 126 8.62 1.99 -12.22
N LEU A 127 8.70 0.66 -12.21
CA LEU A 127 8.27 -0.17 -11.08
C LEU A 127 9.25 -1.29 -10.76
N LEU A 128 9.45 -1.54 -9.46
CA LEU A 128 10.13 -2.73 -8.95
C LEU A 128 9.20 -3.48 -8.01
N VAL A 129 8.84 -4.71 -8.37
CA VAL A 129 7.99 -5.61 -7.58
C VAL A 129 8.88 -6.47 -6.70
N MET A 130 8.64 -6.45 -5.38
CA MET A 130 9.48 -7.17 -4.42
C MET A 130 8.67 -7.84 -3.30
N PRO A 131 9.16 -8.97 -2.77
CA PRO A 131 8.68 -9.50 -1.50
C PRO A 131 8.97 -8.52 -0.35
N MET A 132 8.05 -8.40 0.61
CA MET A 132 8.24 -7.57 1.81
C MET A 132 9.51 -7.98 2.58
N SER A 133 9.77 -9.29 2.68
CA SER A 133 10.97 -9.87 3.32
C SER A 133 12.30 -9.44 2.68
N SER A 134 12.28 -8.88 1.48
CA SER A 134 13.48 -8.35 0.82
C SER A 134 13.81 -6.91 1.24
N GLY A 135 12.83 -6.15 1.76
CA GLY A 135 13.01 -4.76 2.21
C GLY A 135 13.98 -4.60 3.39
N ALA A 136 14.10 -5.63 4.24
CA ALA A 136 14.97 -5.64 5.41
C ALA A 136 16.48 -5.82 5.08
N ARG A 137 16.82 -6.31 3.88
CA ARG A 137 18.14 -6.88 3.54
C ARG A 137 19.25 -5.87 3.15
N GLY A 138 19.15 -4.61 3.57
CA GLY A 138 20.24 -3.65 3.32
C GLY A 138 20.30 -3.06 1.90
N LEU A 139 19.24 -3.17 1.10
CA LEU A 139 19.21 -2.67 -0.27
C LEU A 139 19.24 -1.13 -0.31
N ASN A 140 19.98 -0.54 -1.27
CA ASN A 140 19.92 0.90 -1.56
C ASN A 140 18.84 1.16 -2.62
N LEU A 141 17.71 1.73 -2.20
CA LEU A 141 16.52 1.92 -3.02
C LEU A 141 16.18 3.42 -3.21
N THR A 142 17.15 4.31 -3.01
CA THR A 142 17.03 5.78 -3.16
C THR A 142 16.58 6.22 -4.55
N ALA A 143 16.62 5.35 -5.57
CA ALA A 143 16.06 5.64 -6.89
C ALA A 143 14.53 5.71 -6.91
N ALA A 144 13.86 5.01 -5.98
CA ALA A 144 12.41 5.07 -5.83
C ALA A 144 11.99 6.30 -5.03
N ASN A 145 10.81 6.83 -5.27
CA ASN A 145 10.19 7.89 -4.47
C ASN A 145 8.72 7.59 -4.14
N ASN A 146 8.22 6.43 -4.56
CA ASN A 146 6.88 5.95 -4.26
C ASN A 146 6.94 4.54 -3.69
N ILE A 147 6.17 4.26 -2.64
CA ILE A 147 5.96 2.92 -2.09
C ILE A 147 4.48 2.57 -2.15
N ILE A 148 4.18 1.40 -2.67
CA ILE A 148 2.85 0.79 -2.61
C ILE A 148 2.98 -0.54 -1.87
N PHE A 149 2.09 -0.77 -0.90
CA PHE A 149 1.89 -2.09 -0.30
C PHE A 149 0.66 -2.73 -0.91
N LEU A 150 0.81 -3.93 -1.44
CA LEU A 150 -0.28 -4.67 -2.08
C LEU A 150 -1.37 -5.07 -1.06
N GLU A 151 -0.96 -5.36 0.16
CA GLU A 151 -1.83 -5.69 1.28
C GLU A 151 -1.42 -4.92 2.55
N PRO A 152 -2.34 -4.75 3.53
CA PRO A 152 -2.00 -4.13 4.81
C PRO A 152 -0.84 -4.86 5.48
N GLN A 153 0.21 -4.12 5.86
CA GLN A 153 1.35 -4.67 6.56
C GLN A 153 1.17 -4.49 8.06
N MET A 154 1.30 -5.59 8.80
CA MET A 154 1.08 -5.65 10.26
C MET A 154 2.36 -5.35 11.06
N ASP A 155 3.51 -5.64 10.45
CA ASP A 155 4.82 -5.44 11.06
C ASP A 155 5.35 -4.03 10.74
N ILE A 156 5.13 -3.12 11.68
CA ILE A 156 5.59 -1.73 11.60
C ILE A 156 7.11 -1.64 11.42
N SER A 157 7.89 -2.56 12.02
CA SER A 157 9.35 -2.56 11.89
C SER A 157 9.76 -2.85 10.45
N GLN A 158 9.12 -3.84 9.81
CA GLN A 158 9.38 -4.12 8.39
C GLN A 158 9.01 -2.94 7.49
N ILE A 159 7.89 -2.26 7.75
CA ILE A 159 7.51 -1.06 6.98
C ILE A 159 8.54 0.05 7.17
N ALA A 160 8.91 0.36 8.43
CA ALA A 160 9.88 1.40 8.75
C ALA A 160 11.23 1.13 8.08
N GLN A 161 11.68 -0.13 8.08
CA GLN A 161 12.89 -0.55 7.39
C GLN A 161 12.80 -0.35 5.89
N ALA A 162 11.68 -0.74 5.25
CA ALA A 162 11.47 -0.56 3.82
C ALA A 162 11.47 0.94 3.43
N ILE A 163 10.80 1.79 4.23
CA ILE A 163 10.81 3.25 4.07
C ILE A 163 12.23 3.79 4.19
N GLY A 164 12.98 3.41 5.23
CA GLY A 164 14.35 3.88 5.46
C GLY A 164 15.37 3.43 4.39
N ARG A 165 15.03 2.48 3.52
CA ARG A 165 15.87 2.14 2.34
C ARG A 165 15.72 3.12 1.19
N ILE A 166 14.64 3.90 1.19
CA ILE A 166 14.30 4.89 0.17
C ILE A 166 14.55 6.30 0.69
N ASP A 167 14.00 6.59 1.87
CA ASP A 167 14.16 7.86 2.57
C ASP A 167 15.51 7.87 3.29
N ARG A 168 16.56 8.11 2.52
CA ARG A 168 17.96 8.12 2.98
C ARG A 168 18.66 9.37 2.45
N ILE A 169 19.73 9.77 3.13
CA ILE A 169 20.63 10.83 2.68
C ILE A 169 21.05 10.54 1.23
N GLY A 170 20.67 11.44 0.31
CA GLY A 170 20.87 11.28 -1.14
C GLY A 170 19.57 11.21 -1.97
N GLN A 171 18.42 11.01 -1.33
CA GLN A 171 17.12 11.17 -1.98
C GLN A 171 16.86 12.66 -2.29
N LYS A 172 16.49 12.96 -3.53
CA LYS A 172 16.20 14.34 -4.00
C LYS A 172 14.70 14.61 -4.16
N LYS A 173 13.89 13.56 -4.26
CA LYS A 173 12.44 13.66 -4.47
C LYS A 173 11.67 13.39 -3.18
N THR A 174 10.58 14.13 -2.98
CA THR A 174 9.62 13.82 -1.92
C THR A 174 9.12 12.39 -2.06
N MET A 175 9.21 11.64 -0.97
CA MET A 175 8.78 10.26 -0.92
C MET A 175 7.29 10.18 -0.54
N MET A 176 6.55 9.27 -1.19
CA MET A 176 5.14 9.01 -0.91
C MET A 176 4.89 7.53 -0.64
N VAL A 177 4.14 7.24 0.42
CA VAL A 177 3.61 5.90 0.71
C VAL A 177 2.12 5.89 0.37
N HIS A 178 1.69 4.93 -0.44
CA HIS A 178 0.30 4.77 -0.85
C HIS A 178 -0.29 3.55 -0.14
N HIS A 179 -1.28 3.79 0.71
CA HIS A 179 -2.06 2.74 1.37
C HIS A 179 -3.39 2.56 0.65
N PHE A 180 -3.67 1.32 0.20
CA PHE A 180 -4.93 0.95 -0.43
C PHE A 180 -5.77 0.15 0.55
N VAL A 181 -6.94 0.69 0.89
CA VAL A 181 -7.88 0.09 1.83
C VAL A 181 -9.19 -0.12 1.11
N VAL A 182 -9.67 -1.36 1.04
CA VAL A 182 -10.99 -1.66 0.48
C VAL A 182 -12.05 -1.30 1.52
N TYR A 183 -13.00 -0.44 1.14
CA TYR A 183 -14.09 -0.01 2.02
C TYR A 183 -14.99 -1.16 2.44
N GLY A 184 -15.42 -1.18 3.70
CA GLY A 184 -16.28 -2.21 4.26
C GLY A 184 -15.60 -3.59 4.35
N SER A 185 -14.27 -3.64 4.24
CA SER A 185 -13.49 -4.87 4.33
C SER A 185 -12.74 -4.98 5.65
N ILE A 186 -12.28 -6.19 5.96
CA ILE A 186 -11.37 -6.44 7.09
C ILE A 186 -10.09 -5.58 7.02
N GLU A 187 -9.63 -5.21 5.82
CA GLU A 187 -8.45 -4.34 5.66
C GLU A 187 -8.66 -2.95 6.26
N GLU A 188 -9.89 -2.43 6.21
CA GLU A 188 -10.24 -1.12 6.78
C GLU A 188 -10.17 -1.14 8.30
N GLN A 189 -10.71 -2.20 8.92
CA GLN A 189 -10.64 -2.38 10.37
C GLN A 189 -9.19 -2.55 10.85
N ILE A 190 -8.39 -3.35 10.13
CA ILE A 190 -6.96 -3.52 10.37
C ILE A 190 -6.26 -2.16 10.31
N HIS A 191 -6.41 -1.43 9.20
CA HIS A 191 -5.76 -0.13 9.02
C HIS A 191 -6.14 0.87 10.12
N TYR A 192 -7.43 0.93 10.46
CA TYR A 192 -7.92 1.82 11.50
C TYR A 192 -7.33 1.49 12.87
N LYS A 193 -7.29 0.21 13.27
CA LYS A 193 -6.69 -0.20 14.56
C LYS A 193 -5.21 0.18 14.63
N TYR A 194 -4.43 -0.11 13.59
CA TYR A 194 -3.01 0.27 13.55
C TYR A 194 -2.78 1.79 13.47
N SER A 195 -3.73 2.53 12.91
CA SER A 195 -3.66 4.00 12.88
C SER A 195 -3.95 4.65 14.24
N LYS A 196 -4.71 3.96 15.12
CA LYS A 196 -5.18 4.52 16.40
C LYS A 196 -4.47 3.97 17.64
N ASN A 197 -4.16 2.67 17.70
CA ASN A 197 -3.56 2.03 18.87
C ASN A 197 -2.20 1.43 18.50
N GLN A 198 -1.16 1.81 19.23
CA GLN A 198 0.20 1.27 19.10
C GLN A 198 0.41 -0.06 19.86
N ASP A 199 -0.61 -0.56 20.55
CA ASP A 199 -0.45 -1.73 21.41
C ASP A 199 -0.52 -3.04 20.64
N LYS A 200 0.53 -3.81 20.90
CA LYS A 200 0.85 -5.12 20.35
C LYS A 200 0.03 -6.17 21.11
N ASP A 201 -0.84 -6.88 20.39
CA ASP A 201 -0.90 -8.35 20.37
C ASP A 201 -2.21 -8.79 19.71
N TRP A 202 -2.09 -9.56 18.64
CA TRP A 202 -3.23 -10.15 17.95
C TRP A 202 -3.63 -11.43 18.67
N THR A 203 -4.50 -11.32 19.67
CA THR A 203 -5.14 -12.49 20.27
C THR A 203 -6.33 -12.94 19.44
N VAL A 204 -6.70 -14.22 19.50
CA VAL A 204 -7.93 -14.75 18.87
C VAL A 204 -9.14 -13.94 19.33
N GLN A 205 -9.20 -13.57 20.61
CA GLN A 205 -10.25 -12.70 21.15
C GLN A 205 -10.26 -11.30 20.54
N SER A 206 -9.09 -10.69 20.31
CA SER A 206 -8.98 -9.39 19.64
C SER A 206 -9.45 -9.42 18.18
N ILE A 207 -9.26 -10.55 17.50
CA ILE A 207 -9.74 -10.81 16.13
C ILE A 207 -11.24 -11.05 16.12
N VAL A 208 -11.76 -11.89 17.02
CA VAL A 208 -13.19 -12.19 17.16
C VAL A 208 -13.98 -10.91 17.47
N HIS A 209 -13.48 -10.08 18.40
CA HIS A 209 -14.08 -8.79 18.74
C HIS A 209 -14.04 -7.80 17.57
N LEU A 210 -12.92 -7.73 16.85
CA LEU A 210 -12.78 -6.85 15.67
C LEU A 210 -13.73 -7.25 14.54
N LEU A 211 -13.83 -8.55 14.26
CA LEU A 211 -14.70 -9.09 13.21
C LEU A 211 -16.17 -9.14 13.62
N GLY A 212 -16.51 -8.79 14.87
CA GLY A 212 -17.87 -8.88 15.39
C GLY A 212 -18.42 -10.32 15.44
N LEU A 213 -17.54 -11.31 15.55
CA LEU A 213 -17.87 -12.74 15.50
C LEU A 213 -18.31 -13.32 16.85
N VAL A 214 -18.66 -12.47 17.83
CA VAL A 214 -19.19 -12.95 19.11
C VAL A 214 -20.64 -13.39 18.91
N SER A 215 -20.85 -14.69 18.74
CA SER A 215 -22.13 -15.32 19.05
C SER A 215 -22.33 -15.21 20.56
N ASN A 216 -23.51 -14.75 20.98
CA ASN A 216 -23.90 -14.75 22.39
C ASN A 216 -23.72 -16.17 22.98
N GLY A 217 -22.73 -16.37 23.87
CA GLY A 217 -22.84 -17.38 24.92
C GLY A 217 -21.88 -18.57 24.97
N GLU A 218 -20.67 -18.55 24.40
CA GLU A 218 -19.66 -19.58 24.74
C GLU A 218 -18.26 -18.97 24.94
N GLU A 219 -17.82 -18.90 26.21
CA GLU A 219 -16.43 -18.64 26.57
C GLU A 219 -15.57 -19.85 26.17
N LEU A 220 -14.72 -19.68 25.15
CA LEU A 220 -13.61 -20.60 24.91
C LEU A 220 -12.57 -20.42 26.02
N MET A 221 -12.60 -21.33 27.00
CA MET A 221 -11.48 -21.56 27.91
C MET A 221 -10.25 -21.99 27.09
N CYS A 222 -9.16 -21.24 27.20
CA CYS A 222 -7.84 -21.72 26.84
C CYS A 222 -7.13 -22.05 28.15
N ASP A 223 -7.02 -23.35 28.45
CA ASP A 223 -6.20 -23.84 29.56
C ASP A 223 -4.71 -23.60 29.28
N GLU A 224 -3.96 -23.35 30.36
CA GLU A 224 -2.56 -22.89 30.44
C GLU A 224 -1.50 -23.82 29.84
#